data_AF-A0A9N7PIT9-F1
#
_entry.id   AF-A0A9N7PIT9-F1
#
_cell.length_a   1.000
_cell.length_b   1.000
_cell.length_c   1.000
_cell.angle_alpha   90.00
_cell.angle_beta   90.00
_cell.angle_gamma   90.00
#
_symmetry.space_group_name_H-M   'P 1'
#
loop_
_entity.id
_entity.type
_entity.pdbx_description
1 polymer ?
#
loop_
_entity_poly.entity_id
_entity_poly.type
_entity_poly.pdbx_seq_one_letter_code
_entity_poly.pdbx_strand_id
1 'polypeptide(L)'
;MKQINFEKISLINDINKYNNEYFKCIDEKNSTSSLNFKSLIFKVMYYEHNFEIRMFIQENDNDINIEVLFENICKNVDVEDSIMDSIILEISKCAKVVENKLKTYDDIKDKLNNFNGKINLDSMFIYKNKHNLITELDSFQDEIKQLYLTLKPNNMEYNNYINELFVFGENGIKTALVLKELGIADFRKTRSGYLINFLDDTSNYSNSFIYNFSKEISNIGIPSMAIPIEILERSW
;
A
#
# COMPACT_ATOMS: atom_id res chain seq x y z
N MET A 1 -17.29 2.37 -23.28
CA MET A 1 -17.33 1.17 -22.42
C MET A 1 -18.20 1.50 -21.22
N LYS A 2 -19.02 0.56 -20.73
CA LYS A 2 -19.89 0.84 -19.57
C LYS A 2 -19.04 0.73 -18.30
N GLN A 3 -19.00 1.81 -17.52
CA GLN A 3 -18.30 1.85 -16.23
C GLN A 3 -18.97 0.92 -15.22
N ILE A 4 -18.18 0.41 -14.27
CA ILE A 4 -18.70 -0.38 -13.14
C ILE A 4 -19.58 0.51 -12.28
N ASN A 5 -20.81 0.10 -12.00
CA ASN A 5 -21.68 0.85 -11.10
C ASN A 5 -21.38 0.49 -9.63
N PHE A 6 -20.43 1.20 -9.02
CA PHE A 6 -20.07 1.01 -7.62
C PHE A 6 -21.19 1.37 -6.64
N GLU A 7 -22.20 2.18 -7.01
CA GLU A 7 -23.33 2.50 -6.13
C GLU A 7 -24.18 1.27 -5.79
N LYS A 8 -24.21 0.28 -6.68
CA LYS A 8 -24.96 -0.98 -6.48
C LYS A 8 -24.17 -2.02 -5.67
N ILE A 9 -22.91 -1.73 -5.34
CA ILE A 9 -22.02 -2.61 -4.62
C ILE A 9 -21.89 -2.10 -3.19
N SER A 10 -22.51 -2.81 -2.23
CA SER A 10 -22.31 -2.55 -0.80
C SER A 10 -21.29 -3.54 -0.24
N LEU A 11 -20.24 -3.01 0.38
CA LEU A 11 -19.12 -3.79 0.92
C LEU A 11 -19.06 -3.71 2.45
N ILE A 12 -19.53 -2.59 3.02
CA ILE A 12 -19.48 -2.34 4.48
C ILE A 12 -20.08 -3.48 5.31
N ASN A 13 -21.20 -4.04 4.86
CA ASN A 13 -21.89 -5.14 5.54
C ASN A 13 -21.09 -6.44 5.50
N ASP A 14 -20.42 -6.73 4.39
CA ASP A 14 -19.61 -7.94 4.26
C ASP A 14 -18.30 -7.84 5.04
N ILE A 15 -17.71 -6.64 5.10
CA ILE A 15 -16.51 -6.40 5.89
C ILE A 15 -16.82 -6.50 7.39
N ASN A 16 -17.90 -5.84 7.86
CA ASN A 16 -18.24 -5.81 9.29
C ASN A 16 -18.81 -7.14 9.83
N LYS A 17 -19.08 -8.14 8.99
CA LYS A 17 -19.38 -9.51 9.44
C LYS A 17 -18.17 -10.18 10.08
N TYR A 18 -16.95 -9.79 9.69
CA TYR A 18 -15.74 -10.23 10.35
C TYR A 18 -15.54 -9.36 11.58
N ASN A 19 -15.88 -9.91 12.76
CA ASN A 19 -15.73 -9.19 14.01
C ASN A 19 -14.24 -8.95 14.28
N ASN A 20 -13.79 -7.72 14.08
CA ASN A 20 -12.43 -7.27 14.36
C ASN A 20 -12.50 -6.26 15.52
N GLU A 21 -11.74 -6.52 16.57
CA GLU A 21 -11.74 -5.68 17.77
C GLU A 21 -10.99 -4.35 17.59
N TYR A 22 -10.08 -4.27 16.61
CA TYR A 22 -9.19 -3.12 16.41
C TYR A 22 -9.65 -2.19 15.29
N PHE A 23 -10.65 -2.61 14.52
CA PHE A 23 -10.94 -1.98 13.24
C PHE A 23 -12.39 -2.18 12.81
N LYS A 24 -13.03 -1.12 12.34
CA LYS A 24 -14.42 -1.18 11.85
C LYS A 24 -14.60 -0.33 10.60
N CYS A 25 -15.28 -0.87 9.59
CA CYS A 25 -15.75 -0.08 8.46
C CYS A 25 -16.94 0.76 8.93
N ILE A 26 -16.78 2.08 8.96
CA ILE A 26 -17.80 3.00 9.47
C ILE A 26 -18.60 3.66 8.35
N ASP A 27 -18.07 3.69 7.13
CA ASP A 27 -18.74 4.35 6.01
C ASP A 27 -18.28 3.79 4.65
N GLU A 28 -19.10 3.97 3.62
CA GLU A 28 -18.78 3.73 2.21
C GLU A 28 -19.29 4.88 1.35
N LYS A 29 -18.39 5.55 0.62
CA LYS A 29 -18.71 6.72 -0.22
C LYS A 29 -18.37 6.43 -1.67
N ASN A 30 -19.24 6.80 -2.60
CA ASN A 30 -18.92 6.79 -4.02
C ASN A 30 -18.50 8.20 -4.43
N SER A 31 -17.52 8.30 -5.33
CA SER A 31 -17.18 9.58 -5.90
C SER A 31 -18.23 10.04 -6.91
N THR A 32 -18.50 11.34 -6.91
CA THR A 32 -19.23 12.00 -8.00
C THR A 32 -18.29 12.54 -9.09
N SER A 33 -16.97 12.34 -8.93
CA SER A 33 -15.95 12.78 -9.89
C SER A 33 -15.96 11.95 -11.19
N SER A 34 -15.24 12.43 -12.21
CA SER A 34 -14.97 11.65 -13.43
C SER A 34 -14.18 10.36 -13.19
N LEU A 35 -13.47 10.26 -12.06
CA LEU A 35 -12.79 9.04 -11.63
C LEU A 35 -13.83 8.12 -10.98
N ASN A 36 -14.11 6.99 -11.63
CA ASN A 36 -15.07 6.02 -11.12
C ASN A 36 -14.45 5.25 -9.94
N PHE A 37 -14.67 5.72 -8.71
CA PHE A 37 -14.15 5.09 -7.51
C PHE A 37 -15.15 5.03 -6.34
N LYS A 38 -14.94 4.05 -5.47
CA LYS A 38 -15.56 3.91 -4.15
C LYS A 38 -14.50 4.04 -3.07
N SER A 39 -14.80 4.76 -2.00
CA SER A 39 -13.98 4.85 -0.79
C SER A 39 -14.67 4.12 0.35
N LEU A 40 -13.95 3.24 1.03
CA LEU A 40 -14.34 2.61 2.29
C LEU A 40 -13.59 3.32 3.41
N ILE A 41 -14.32 3.79 4.41
CA ILE A 41 -13.75 4.51 5.55
C ILE A 41 -13.79 3.60 6.75
N PHE A 42 -12.63 3.45 7.36
CA PHE A 42 -12.46 2.60 8.51
C PHE A 42 -11.88 3.37 9.68
N LYS A 43 -12.34 2.99 10.87
CA LYS A 43 -11.83 3.52 12.12
C LYS A 43 -10.95 2.48 12.80
N VAL A 44 -9.70 2.86 13.07
CA VAL A 44 -8.79 2.09 13.90
C VAL A 44 -9.00 2.50 15.35
N MET A 45 -9.21 1.53 16.23
CA MET A 45 -9.32 1.72 17.67
C MET A 45 -8.42 0.68 18.34
N TYR A 46 -7.14 1.01 18.48
CA TYR A 46 -6.13 0.13 19.08
C TYR A 46 -5.45 0.84 20.25
N TYR A 47 -5.81 0.47 21.49
CA TYR A 47 -5.38 1.14 22.72
C TYR A 47 -5.57 2.67 22.64
N GLU A 48 -4.47 3.44 22.62
CA GLU A 48 -4.47 4.92 22.56
C GLU A 48 -4.51 5.46 21.12
N HIS A 49 -4.39 4.61 20.10
CA HIS A 49 -4.42 5.02 18.71
C HIS A 49 -5.86 5.07 18.17
N ASN A 50 -6.24 6.25 17.70
CA ASN A 50 -7.54 6.53 17.10
C ASN A 50 -7.32 7.39 15.85
N PHE A 51 -7.40 6.74 14.69
CA PHE A 51 -7.24 7.38 13.39
C PHE A 51 -8.03 6.61 12.32
N GLU A 52 -8.21 7.23 11.17
CA GLU A 52 -8.96 6.66 10.06
C GLU A 52 -8.03 6.05 8.98
N ILE A 53 -8.53 5.00 8.33
CA ILE A 53 -7.93 4.42 7.13
C ILE A 53 -8.96 4.51 6.01
N ARG A 54 -8.54 4.95 4.84
CA ARG A 54 -9.37 4.97 3.62
C ARG A 54 -8.85 3.93 2.65
N MET A 55 -9.72 3.04 2.19
CA MET A 55 -9.43 2.15 1.07
C MET A 55 -10.17 2.65 -0.17
N PHE A 56 -9.46 2.91 -1.24
CA PHE A 56 -10.02 3.37 -2.51
C PHE A 56 -10.09 2.18 -3.47
N ILE A 57 -11.25 1.99 -4.08
CA ILE A 57 -11.49 0.99 -5.12
C ILE A 57 -11.79 1.78 -6.39
N GLN A 58 -10.85 1.77 -7.33
CA GLN A 58 -10.90 2.58 -8.53
C GLN A 58 -10.88 1.72 -9.79
N GLU A 59 -11.76 2.03 -10.72
CA GLU A 59 -11.72 1.48 -12.06
C GLU A 59 -10.66 2.23 -12.90
N ASN A 60 -9.63 1.50 -13.37
CA ASN A 60 -8.58 2.05 -14.22
C ASN A 60 -8.44 1.24 -15.51
N ASP A 61 -8.77 1.84 -16.65
CA ASP A 61 -8.82 1.17 -17.96
C ASP A 61 -9.60 -0.15 -17.91
N ASN A 62 -8.90 -1.27 -17.80
CA ASN A 62 -9.46 -2.63 -17.73
C ASN A 62 -9.32 -3.28 -16.34
N ASP A 63 -8.53 -2.69 -15.45
CA ASP A 63 -8.24 -3.19 -14.11
C ASP A 63 -9.13 -2.52 -13.05
N ILE A 64 -9.10 -3.11 -11.86
CA ILE A 64 -9.61 -2.49 -10.63
C ILE A 64 -8.44 -2.38 -9.67
N ASN A 65 -8.09 -1.16 -9.28
CA ASN A 65 -7.07 -0.93 -8.27
C ASN A 65 -7.73 -0.77 -6.90
N ILE A 66 -7.18 -1.44 -5.90
CA ILE A 66 -7.52 -1.25 -4.50
C ILE A 66 -6.29 -0.64 -3.84
N GLU A 67 -6.41 0.63 -3.47
CA GLU A 67 -5.36 1.44 -2.85
C GLU A 67 -5.76 1.75 -1.40
N VAL A 68 -4.77 2.00 -0.54
CA VAL A 68 -5.02 2.33 0.87
C VAL A 68 -4.24 3.55 1.29
N LEU A 69 -4.90 4.39 2.10
CA LEU A 69 -4.31 5.55 2.69
C LEU A 69 -4.64 5.61 4.17
N PHE A 70 -3.62 5.80 5.00
CA PHE A 70 -3.78 5.87 6.44
C PHE A 70 -3.66 7.33 6.89
N GLU A 71 -4.59 7.80 7.71
CA GLU A 71 -4.61 9.17 8.22
C GLU A 71 -3.34 9.51 9.00
N ASN A 72 -2.83 8.57 9.80
CA ASN A 72 -1.62 8.77 10.57
C ASN A 72 -0.42 9.09 9.67
N ILE A 73 -0.33 8.51 8.47
CA ILE A 73 0.74 8.80 7.52
C ILE A 73 0.60 10.24 6.98
N CYS A 74 -0.61 10.64 6.62
CA CYS A 74 -0.87 11.97 6.04
C CYS A 74 -0.80 13.11 7.05
N LYS A 75 -1.25 12.87 8.28
CA LYS A 75 -1.20 13.84 9.39
C LYS A 75 0.06 13.70 10.24
N ASN A 76 0.95 12.78 9.89
CA ASN A 76 2.18 12.47 10.59
C ASN A 76 1.92 12.26 12.11
N VAL A 77 1.13 11.23 12.44
CA VAL A 77 0.80 10.81 13.81
C VAL A 77 1.70 9.63 14.20
N ASP A 78 2.27 9.69 15.40
CA ASP A 78 3.20 8.68 15.91
C ASP A 78 2.49 7.35 16.20
N VAL A 79 2.95 6.27 15.55
CA VAL A 79 2.47 4.90 15.76
C VAL A 79 3.69 3.97 15.85
N GLU A 80 3.72 3.12 16.87
CA GLU A 80 4.80 2.16 17.04
C GLU A 80 4.82 1.12 15.92
N ASP A 81 6.01 0.62 15.57
CA ASP A 81 6.22 -0.31 14.45
C ASP A 81 5.37 -1.60 14.59
N SER A 82 5.35 -2.20 15.79
CA SER A 82 4.56 -3.41 16.08
C SER A 82 3.04 -3.20 15.97
N ILE A 83 2.59 -1.98 16.31
CA ILE A 83 1.19 -1.57 16.20
C ILE A 83 0.84 -1.37 14.74
N MET A 84 1.70 -0.70 13.97
CA MET A 84 1.52 -0.53 12.53
C MET A 84 1.46 -1.87 11.81
N ASP A 85 2.32 -2.84 12.15
CA ASP A 85 2.28 -4.21 11.63
C ASP A 85 0.92 -4.87 11.88
N SER A 86 0.39 -4.75 13.10
CA SER A 86 -0.92 -5.29 13.47
C SER A 86 -2.05 -4.66 12.64
N ILE A 87 -2.03 -3.34 12.47
CA ILE A 87 -3.02 -2.62 11.66
C ILE A 87 -2.94 -3.03 10.18
N ILE A 88 -1.72 -3.09 9.62
CA ILE A 88 -1.47 -3.49 8.23
C ILE A 88 -1.97 -4.91 7.97
N LEU A 89 -1.76 -5.82 8.91
CA LEU A 89 -2.26 -7.19 8.81
C LEU A 89 -3.80 -7.22 8.75
N GLU A 90 -4.47 -6.46 9.61
CA GLU A 90 -5.93 -6.41 9.64
C GLU A 90 -6.52 -5.78 8.38
N ILE A 91 -5.99 -4.64 7.91
CA ILE A 91 -6.46 -4.04 6.66
C ILE A 91 -6.19 -4.95 5.45
N SER A 92 -5.09 -5.70 5.45
CA SER A 92 -4.78 -6.69 4.40
C SER A 92 -5.81 -7.81 4.36
N LYS A 93 -6.29 -8.30 5.52
CA LYS A 93 -7.40 -9.27 5.57
C LYS A 93 -8.68 -8.67 5.00
N CYS A 94 -9.00 -7.42 5.35
CA CYS A 94 -10.17 -6.72 4.79
C CYS A 94 -10.06 -6.52 3.28
N ALA A 95 -8.88 -6.17 2.75
CA ALA A 95 -8.66 -6.01 1.32
C ALA A 95 -8.95 -7.30 0.54
N LYS A 96 -8.59 -8.47 1.09
CA LYS A 96 -8.94 -9.77 0.50
C LYS A 96 -10.44 -10.05 0.51
N VAL A 97 -11.14 -9.65 1.57
CA VAL A 97 -12.60 -9.76 1.63
C VAL A 97 -13.23 -8.91 0.53
N VAL A 98 -12.77 -7.67 0.37
CA VAL A 98 -13.20 -6.76 -0.69
C VAL A 98 -12.90 -7.37 -2.06
N GLU A 99 -11.66 -7.79 -2.32
CA GLU A 99 -11.24 -8.41 -3.58
C GLU A 99 -12.14 -9.60 -3.95
N ASN A 100 -12.31 -10.55 -3.02
CA ASN A 100 -13.14 -11.74 -3.23
C ASN A 100 -14.60 -11.35 -3.50
N LYS A 101 -15.12 -10.36 -2.77
CA LYS A 101 -16.51 -9.92 -2.93
C LYS A 101 -16.73 -9.23 -4.27
N LEU A 102 -15.82 -8.37 -4.71
CA LEU A 102 -15.89 -7.71 -6.01
C LEU A 102 -15.96 -8.73 -7.16
N LYS A 103 -15.16 -9.82 -7.08
CA LYS A 103 -15.19 -10.92 -8.06
C LYS A 103 -16.53 -11.67 -8.15
N THR A 104 -17.46 -11.46 -7.22
CA THR A 104 -18.80 -12.08 -7.26
C THR A 104 -19.84 -11.26 -8.03
N TYR A 105 -19.56 -10.01 -8.39
CA TYR A 105 -20.49 -9.17 -9.14
C TYR A 105 -20.33 -9.37 -10.65
N ASP A 106 -21.45 -9.59 -11.35
CA ASP A 106 -21.45 -9.90 -12.79
C ASP A 106 -20.76 -8.81 -13.62
N ASP A 107 -21.08 -7.53 -13.39
CA ASP A 107 -20.46 -6.40 -14.10
C ASP A 107 -18.92 -6.39 -13.97
N ILE A 108 -18.40 -6.79 -12.80
CA ILE A 108 -16.95 -6.89 -12.56
C ILE A 108 -16.38 -8.14 -13.22
N LYS A 109 -17.02 -9.30 -13.02
CA LYS A 109 -16.59 -10.58 -13.57
C LYS A 109 -16.50 -10.53 -15.09
N ASP A 110 -17.50 -9.95 -15.74
CA ASP A 110 -17.53 -9.76 -17.19
C ASP A 110 -16.39 -8.85 -17.64
N LYS A 111 -16.10 -7.78 -16.89
CA LYS A 111 -14.98 -6.90 -17.20
C LYS A 111 -13.64 -7.62 -17.11
N LEU A 112 -13.39 -8.32 -16.00
CA LEU A 112 -12.14 -9.05 -15.79
C LEU A 112 -11.93 -10.13 -16.87
N ASN A 113 -12.99 -10.86 -17.23
CA ASN A 113 -12.90 -11.92 -18.24
C ASN A 113 -12.76 -11.40 -19.68
N ASN A 114 -13.58 -10.42 -20.07
CA ASN A 114 -13.63 -9.96 -21.46
C ASN A 114 -12.41 -9.11 -21.85
N PHE A 115 -11.79 -8.43 -20.88
CA PHE A 115 -10.67 -7.52 -21.12
C PHE A 115 -9.35 -8.02 -20.54
N ASN A 116 -9.31 -9.26 -20.06
CA ASN A 116 -8.16 -9.84 -19.36
C ASN A 116 -7.65 -8.92 -18.22
N GLY A 117 -8.59 -8.27 -17.55
CA GLY A 117 -8.33 -7.35 -16.45
C GLY A 117 -8.08 -8.12 -15.15
N LYS A 118 -7.48 -7.43 -14.19
CA LYS A 118 -7.22 -7.97 -12.84
C LYS A 118 -7.59 -6.96 -11.76
N ILE A 119 -7.73 -7.47 -10.54
CA ILE A 119 -7.80 -6.64 -9.35
C ILE A 119 -6.37 -6.50 -8.82
N ASN A 120 -5.84 -5.28 -8.83
CA ASN A 120 -4.53 -4.97 -8.28
C ASN A 120 -4.69 -4.47 -6.84
N LEU A 121 -3.82 -4.96 -5.96
CA LEU A 121 -3.75 -4.54 -4.57
C LEU A 121 -2.51 -3.67 -4.37
N ASP A 122 -2.64 -2.64 -3.54
CA ASP A 122 -1.55 -1.80 -3.05
C ASP A 122 -0.39 -2.61 -2.43
N SER A 123 0.84 -2.08 -2.50
CA SER A 123 2.02 -2.67 -1.86
C SER A 123 1.97 -2.62 -0.32
N MET A 124 1.09 -1.83 0.27
CA MET A 124 0.79 -1.87 1.70
C MET A 124 0.03 -3.15 2.09
N PHE A 125 -0.62 -3.84 1.15
CA PHE A 125 -1.33 -5.09 1.43
C PHE A 125 -0.40 -6.29 1.28
N ILE A 126 0.00 -6.86 2.40
CA ILE A 126 0.87 -8.04 2.40
C ILE A 126 0.06 -9.34 2.33
N TYR A 127 0.39 -10.20 1.36
CA TYR A 127 -0.28 -11.50 1.16
C TYR A 127 0.50 -12.62 1.85
N LYS A 128 -0.03 -13.07 3.00
CA LYS A 128 0.35 -14.24 3.85
C LYS A 128 1.09 -13.85 5.13
N ASN A 129 1.00 -14.75 6.11
CA ASN A 129 1.66 -14.80 7.43
C ASN A 129 3.21 -14.69 7.42
N LYS A 130 3.80 -13.95 6.48
CA LYS A 130 5.23 -13.63 6.39
C LYS A 130 5.60 -12.41 7.26
N HIS A 131 4.88 -12.15 8.36
CA HIS A 131 5.48 -11.47 9.51
C HIS A 131 6.45 -12.42 10.25
N ASN A 132 7.12 -13.32 9.53
CA ASN A 132 8.32 -13.89 10.09
C ASN A 132 9.30 -12.74 10.14
N LEU A 133 9.59 -12.31 11.36
CA LEU A 133 10.65 -11.37 11.63
C LEU A 133 11.87 -11.79 10.81
N ILE A 134 12.43 -10.87 10.01
CA ILE A 134 13.68 -11.16 9.29
C ILE A 134 14.72 -11.56 10.34
N THR A 135 15.11 -12.84 10.34
CA THR A 135 15.98 -13.47 11.34
C THR A 135 17.34 -13.85 10.76
N GLU A 136 17.39 -14.11 9.44
CA GLU A 136 18.62 -14.39 8.70
C GLU A 136 19.09 -13.13 7.96
N LEU A 137 19.87 -12.29 8.66
CA LEU A 137 20.30 -10.99 8.15
C LEU A 137 21.12 -11.08 6.85
N ASP A 138 22.06 -12.00 6.76
CA ASP A 138 22.93 -12.13 5.57
C ASP A 138 22.12 -12.46 4.31
N SER A 139 21.23 -13.46 4.40
CA SER A 139 20.36 -13.83 3.26
C SER A 139 19.44 -12.68 2.84
N PHE A 140 18.95 -11.90 3.82
CA PHE A 140 18.09 -10.77 3.54
C PHE A 140 18.84 -9.59 2.91
N GLN A 141 20.07 -9.31 3.38
CA GLN A 141 20.94 -8.30 2.76
C GLN A 141 21.22 -8.64 1.30
N ASP A 142 21.54 -9.91 1.01
CA ASP A 142 21.75 -10.37 -0.36
C ASP A 142 20.49 -10.21 -1.22
N GLU A 143 19.31 -10.56 -0.69
CA GLU A 143 18.03 -10.39 -1.39
C GLU A 143 17.74 -8.92 -1.74
N ILE A 144 17.87 -8.00 -0.78
CA ILE A 144 17.69 -6.56 -1.00
C ILE A 144 18.70 -6.01 -2.01
N LYS A 145 19.96 -6.44 -1.92
CA LYS A 145 21.01 -6.04 -2.86
C LYS A 145 20.69 -6.50 -4.28
N GLN A 146 20.26 -7.74 -4.46
CA GLN A 146 19.89 -8.27 -5.77
C GLN A 146 18.65 -7.55 -6.34
N LEU A 147 17.64 -7.28 -5.50
CA LEU A 147 16.47 -6.49 -5.92
C LEU A 147 16.87 -5.12 -6.44
N TYR A 148 17.71 -4.40 -5.68
CA TYR A 148 18.20 -3.09 -6.09
C TYR A 148 18.95 -3.17 -7.43
N LEU A 149 19.95 -4.06 -7.54
CA LEU A 149 20.77 -4.18 -8.75
C LEU A 149 19.95 -4.58 -9.99
N THR A 150 18.90 -5.39 -9.81
CA THR A 150 18.04 -5.86 -10.90
C THR A 150 17.10 -4.77 -11.40
N LEU A 151 16.55 -3.98 -10.48
CA LEU A 151 15.53 -2.97 -10.81
C LEU A 151 16.12 -1.61 -11.15
N LYS A 152 17.35 -1.34 -10.71
CA LYS A 152 18.01 -0.04 -10.84
C LYS A 152 17.92 0.47 -12.30
N PRO A 153 17.42 1.69 -12.50
CA PRO A 153 17.31 2.26 -13.84
C PRO A 153 18.68 2.68 -14.36
N ASN A 154 18.84 2.61 -15.68
CA ASN A 154 20.07 3.08 -16.35
C ASN A 154 20.03 4.58 -16.68
N ASN A 155 18.86 5.22 -16.62
CA ASN A 155 18.65 6.63 -16.97
C ASN A 155 17.69 7.27 -15.97
N MET A 156 17.81 8.59 -15.78
CA MET A 156 16.84 9.39 -15.00
C MET A 156 15.51 9.54 -15.74
N GLU A 157 14.40 9.53 -15.00
CA GLU A 157 13.09 9.93 -15.52
C GLU A 157 12.85 11.41 -15.19
N TYR A 158 12.70 12.25 -16.22
CA TYR A 158 12.36 13.65 -16.01
C TYR A 158 10.84 13.79 -15.83
N ASN A 159 10.38 13.64 -14.58
CA ASN A 159 8.97 13.77 -14.22
C ASN A 159 8.72 15.03 -13.37
N ASN A 160 7.52 15.61 -13.50
CA ASN A 160 7.10 16.79 -12.73
C ASN A 160 6.80 16.49 -11.25
N TYR A 161 6.74 15.22 -10.88
CA TYR A 161 6.49 14.71 -9.53
C TYR A 161 7.30 13.44 -9.35
N ILE A 162 7.83 13.24 -8.14
CA ILE A 162 8.63 12.08 -7.76
C ILE A 162 7.91 11.35 -6.63
N ASN A 163 7.71 10.05 -6.82
CA ASN A 163 7.20 9.18 -5.78
C ASN A 163 8.27 9.05 -4.70
N GLU A 164 7.86 9.15 -3.45
CA GLU A 164 8.71 8.82 -2.31
C GLU A 164 8.46 7.37 -1.89
N LEU A 165 9.52 6.68 -1.45
CA LEU A 165 9.42 5.32 -0.94
C LEU A 165 9.31 5.32 0.58
N PHE A 166 8.23 4.75 1.09
CA PHE A 166 8.05 4.50 2.52
C PHE A 166 8.04 2.99 2.80
N VAL A 167 8.66 2.60 3.91
CA VAL A 167 8.58 1.25 4.48
C VAL A 167 8.08 1.30 5.92
N PHE A 168 7.37 0.27 6.35
CA PHE A 168 6.58 0.29 7.58
C PHE A 168 6.85 -0.92 8.48
N GLY A 169 6.63 -0.75 9.78
CA GLY A 169 6.70 -1.83 10.76
C GLY A 169 8.11 -2.32 11.08
N GLU A 170 8.20 -3.44 11.79
CA GLU A 170 9.47 -3.99 12.28
C GLU A 170 10.39 -4.45 11.13
N ASN A 171 9.80 -4.97 10.04
CA ASN A 171 10.56 -5.32 8.85
C ASN A 171 10.93 -4.06 8.04
N GLY A 172 10.15 -2.98 8.12
CA GLY A 172 10.47 -1.69 7.49
C GLY A 172 11.75 -1.09 8.04
N ILE A 173 11.90 -0.99 9.37
CA ILE A 173 13.14 -0.47 9.98
C ILE A 173 14.36 -1.33 9.61
N LYS A 174 14.22 -2.66 9.61
CA LYS A 174 15.31 -3.57 9.21
C LYS A 174 15.72 -3.34 7.76
N THR A 175 14.75 -3.17 6.87
CA THR A 175 15.00 -2.87 5.45
C THR A 175 15.74 -1.55 5.30
N ALA A 176 15.32 -0.51 6.03
CA ALA A 176 15.96 0.80 6.01
C ALA A 176 17.43 0.74 6.50
N LEU A 177 17.70 -0.02 7.57
CA LEU A 177 19.05 -0.25 8.08
C LEU A 177 19.92 -1.00 7.07
N VAL A 178 19.40 -2.07 6.47
CA VAL A 178 20.12 -2.86 5.45
C VAL A 178 20.46 -2.01 4.23
N LEU A 179 19.53 -1.22 3.71
CA LEU A 179 19.79 -0.32 2.57
C LEU A 179 20.91 0.69 2.88
N LYS A 180 20.97 1.17 4.12
CA LYS A 180 22.03 2.05 4.60
C LYS A 180 23.37 1.35 4.73
N GLU A 181 23.40 0.15 5.32
CA GLU A 181 24.61 -0.67 5.45
C GLU A 181 25.21 -1.05 4.08
N LEU A 182 24.34 -1.30 3.09
CA LEU A 182 24.75 -1.60 1.72
C LEU A 182 25.19 -0.36 0.92
N GLY A 183 25.05 0.86 1.48
CA GLY A 183 25.35 2.11 0.77
C GLY A 183 24.42 2.35 -0.43
N ILE A 184 23.17 1.87 -0.37
CA ILE A 184 22.16 2.03 -1.43
C ILE A 184 21.30 3.27 -1.18
N ALA A 185 20.90 3.49 0.07
CA ALA A 185 20.01 4.56 0.46
C ALA A 185 20.32 5.07 1.86
N ASP A 186 19.99 6.33 2.12
CA ASP A 186 19.78 6.84 3.47
C ASP A 186 18.28 6.75 3.83
N PHE A 187 17.96 6.92 5.11
CA PHE A 187 16.57 6.96 5.53
C PHE A 187 16.33 7.98 6.64
N ARG A 188 15.09 8.47 6.69
CA ARG A 188 14.57 9.33 7.75
C ARG A 188 13.39 8.64 8.43
N LYS A 189 13.48 8.47 9.75
CA LYS A 189 12.33 8.04 10.54
C LYS A 189 11.21 9.09 10.42
N THR A 190 10.03 8.66 10.04
CA THR A 190 8.79 9.44 10.12
C THR A 190 7.98 8.95 11.32
N ARG A 191 6.86 9.58 11.60
CA ARG A 191 6.03 9.21 12.75
C ARG A 191 5.25 7.91 12.54
N SER A 192 5.10 7.48 11.29
CA SER A 192 4.36 6.25 10.96
C SER A 192 5.19 5.23 10.19
N GLY A 193 6.49 5.45 9.97
CA GLY A 193 7.35 4.55 9.20
C GLY A 193 8.73 5.15 8.88
N TYR A 194 9.31 4.77 7.75
CA TYR A 194 10.65 5.18 7.34
C TYR A 194 10.64 5.61 5.88
N LEU A 195 11.03 6.87 5.64
CA LEU A 195 11.23 7.42 4.30
C LEU A 195 12.61 7.01 3.80
N ILE A 196 12.68 6.37 2.64
CA ILE A 196 13.91 5.90 2.01
C ILE A 196 14.33 6.88 0.91
N ASN A 197 15.58 7.36 0.99
CA ASN A 197 16.17 8.26 -0.01
C ASN A 197 17.34 7.54 -0.69
N PHE A 198 17.18 7.15 -1.95
CA PHE A 198 18.25 6.46 -2.68
C PHE A 198 19.43 7.40 -2.92
N LEU A 199 20.65 6.90 -2.72
CA LEU A 199 21.87 7.70 -2.90
C LEU A 199 22.18 7.98 -4.38
N ASP A 200 21.66 7.15 -5.28
CA ASP A 200 21.80 7.33 -6.72
C ASP A 200 20.63 8.14 -7.29
N ASP A 201 20.93 9.29 -7.88
CA ASP A 201 19.97 10.17 -8.54
C ASP A 201 19.10 9.44 -9.59
N THR A 202 19.67 8.48 -10.34
CA THR A 202 18.88 7.71 -11.33
C THR A 202 17.74 6.94 -10.68
N SER A 203 18.00 6.39 -9.49
CA SER A 203 17.03 5.65 -8.70
C SER A 203 16.08 6.61 -7.98
N ASN A 204 16.62 7.69 -7.40
CA ASN A 204 15.87 8.66 -6.62
C ASN A 204 14.86 9.45 -7.48
N TYR A 205 15.15 9.66 -8.76
CA TYR A 205 14.31 10.37 -9.71
C TYR A 205 13.57 9.45 -10.70
N SER A 206 13.28 8.19 -10.33
CA SER A 206 12.52 7.26 -11.19
C SER A 206 11.27 6.74 -10.48
N ASN A 207 10.10 7.19 -10.96
CA ASN A 207 8.81 6.76 -10.43
C ASN A 207 8.58 5.27 -10.70
N SER A 208 9.00 4.78 -11.88
CA SER A 208 8.86 3.37 -12.22
C SER A 208 9.73 2.49 -11.33
N PHE A 209 10.98 2.90 -11.06
CA PHE A 209 11.86 2.19 -10.14
C PHE A 209 11.27 2.16 -8.73
N ILE A 210 10.87 3.31 -8.18
CA ILE A 210 10.35 3.41 -6.82
C ILE A 210 9.08 2.57 -6.65
N TYR A 211 8.18 2.61 -7.62
CA TYR A 211 6.98 1.77 -7.64
C TYR A 211 7.31 0.28 -7.70
N ASN A 212 8.17 -0.13 -8.62
CA ASN A 212 8.54 -1.55 -8.78
C ASN A 212 9.30 -2.07 -7.56
N PHE A 213 10.22 -1.28 -7.02
CA PHE A 213 10.96 -1.62 -5.81
C PHE A 213 10.02 -1.79 -4.61
N SER A 214 9.08 -0.85 -4.39
CA SER A 214 8.03 -0.98 -3.37
C SER A 214 7.24 -2.29 -3.54
N LYS A 215 6.86 -2.62 -4.76
CA LYS A 215 6.10 -3.85 -5.02
C LYS A 215 6.89 -5.11 -4.71
N GLU A 216 8.15 -5.18 -5.10
CA GLU A 216 8.98 -6.36 -4.85
C GLU A 216 9.34 -6.52 -3.36
N ILE A 217 9.60 -5.43 -2.62
CA ILE A 217 9.81 -5.54 -1.17
C ILE A 217 8.51 -5.94 -0.43
N SER A 218 7.34 -5.54 -0.94
CA SER A 218 6.06 -6.02 -0.44
C SER A 218 5.84 -7.51 -0.68
N ASN A 219 6.25 -8.03 -1.85
CA ASN A 219 6.17 -9.47 -2.16
C ASN A 219 7.00 -10.35 -1.19
N ILE A 220 8.07 -9.80 -0.62
CA ILE A 220 8.88 -10.51 0.39
C ILE A 220 8.37 -10.30 1.82
N GLY A 221 7.34 -9.46 2.03
CA GLY A 221 6.64 -9.29 3.29
C GLY A 221 6.95 -7.98 4.02
N ILE A 222 7.50 -6.98 3.34
CA ILE A 222 7.76 -5.64 3.90
C ILE A 222 6.66 -4.71 3.42
N PRO A 223 5.75 -4.25 4.30
CA PRO A 223 4.74 -3.28 3.88
C PRO A 223 5.42 -1.98 3.43
N SER A 224 5.03 -1.50 2.26
CA SER A 224 5.65 -0.36 1.62
C SER A 224 4.68 0.43 0.77
N MET A 225 5.00 1.70 0.53
CA MET A 225 4.20 2.60 -0.27
C MET A 225 5.12 3.46 -1.15
N ALA A 226 4.71 3.64 -2.40
CA ALA A 226 5.33 4.54 -3.36
C ALA A 226 4.31 5.62 -3.73
N ILE A 227 4.50 6.85 -3.25
CA ILE A 227 3.52 7.93 -3.44
C ILE A 227 4.20 9.31 -3.46
N PRO A 228 3.73 10.28 -4.28
CA PRO A 228 4.21 11.65 -4.19
C PRO A 228 3.87 12.28 -2.84
N ILE A 229 4.81 13.02 -2.26
CA ILE A 229 4.64 13.63 -0.94
C ILE A 229 3.48 14.64 -0.92
N GLU A 230 3.27 15.37 -2.02
CA GLU A 230 2.20 16.36 -2.15
C GLU A 230 0.81 15.72 -2.07
N ILE A 231 0.69 14.46 -2.48
CA ILE A 231 -0.56 13.72 -2.35
C ILE A 231 -0.80 13.41 -0.86
N LEU A 232 0.22 12.95 -0.13
CA LEU A 232 0.09 12.69 1.31
C LEU A 232 -0.33 13.94 2.09
N GLU A 233 0.27 15.09 1.80
CA GLU A 233 -0.02 16.37 2.48
C GLU A 233 -1.44 16.88 2.23
N ARG A 234 -2.10 16.46 1.15
CA ARG A 234 -3.41 16.99 0.73
C ARG A 234 -4.57 16.02 0.88
N SER A 235 -4.30 14.75 1.23
CA SER A 235 -5.30 13.68 1.12
C SER A 235 -6.26 13.54 2.31
N TRP A 236 -6.15 14.37 3.34
CA TRP A 236 -6.98 14.28 4.56
C TRP A 236 -7.68 15.56 4.98
#